data_AF-A0A238VK39-F1
#
_entry.id   AF-A0A238VK39-F1
#
_cell.length_a   1.000
_cell.length_b   1.000
_cell.length_c   1.000
_cell.angle_alpha   90.00
_cell.angle_beta   90.00
_cell.angle_gamma   90.00
#
_symmetry.space_group_name_H-M   'P 1'
#
loop_
_entity.id
_entity.type
_entity.pdbx_description
1 polymer ?
#
loop_
_entity_poly.entity_id
_entity_poly.type
_entity_poly.pdbx_seq_one_letter_code
_entity_poly.pdbx_strand_id
1 'polypeptide(L)' 'MSFSSLKNITPVSFYFASVICFVMANVLKDKSLPFYYIMLILGLVFFFMGMLKRLRRK' A
#
# COMPACT_ATOMS: atom_id res chain seq x y z
N MET A 1 17.15 9.97 15.78
CA MET A 1 16.36 11.05 15.13
C MET A 1 14.88 10.67 15.18
N SER A 2 14.05 11.62 15.58
CA SER A 2 12.65 11.42 16.00
C SER A 2 11.75 11.01 14.82
N PHE A 3 11.12 9.83 14.91
CA PHE A 3 10.10 9.33 13.99
C PHE A 3 8.75 10.06 14.16
N SER A 4 8.77 11.39 14.22
CA SER A 4 7.54 12.20 14.28
C SER A 4 6.75 12.15 12.96
N SER A 5 7.37 11.75 11.83
CA SER A 5 6.68 11.55 10.55
C SER A 5 5.67 10.40 10.55
N LEU A 6 5.76 9.43 11.47
CA LEU A 6 4.75 8.36 11.56
C LEU A 6 3.43 8.81 12.20
N LYS A 7 3.42 9.89 12.97
CA LYS A 7 2.23 10.36 13.71
C LYS A 7 1.22 11.12 12.83
N ASN A 8 1.70 11.67 11.70
CA ASN A 8 0.90 12.40 10.70
C ASN A 8 0.83 11.68 9.35
N ILE A 9 1.02 10.36 9.33
CA ILE A 9 0.74 9.57 8.13
C ILE A 9 -0.76 9.64 7.85
N THR A 10 -1.10 10.45 6.86
CA THR A 10 -2.46 10.58 6.35
C THR A 10 -2.85 9.28 5.64
N PRO A 11 -4.15 8.91 5.64
CA PRO A 11 -4.64 7.76 4.88
C PRO A 11 -4.20 7.79 3.41
N VAL A 12 -4.01 8.99 2.86
CA VAL A 12 -3.48 9.26 1.52
C VAL A 12 -2.13 8.58 1.26
N SER A 13 -1.22 8.53 2.23
CA SER A 13 0.09 7.87 2.02
C SER A 13 -0.05 6.36 1.88
N PHE A 14 -1.00 5.74 2.60
CA PHE A 14 -1.32 4.33 2.45
C PHE A 14 -1.92 4.00 1.08
N TYR A 15 -2.78 4.89 0.57
CA TYR A 15 -3.28 4.78 -0.81
C TYR A 15 -2.17 4.93 -1.85
N PHE A 16 -1.27 5.90 -1.65
CA PHE A 16 -0.15 6.11 -2.57
C PHE A 16 0.79 4.90 -2.60
N ALA A 17 1.12 4.34 -1.43
CA ALA A 17 1.92 3.13 -1.32
C ALA A 17 1.25 1.93 -2.00
N SER A 18 -0.07 1.77 -1.85
CA SER A 18 -0.80 0.67 -2.50
C SER A 18 -0.88 0.83 -4.02
N VAL A 19 -1.05 2.04 -4.54
CA VAL A 19 -0.96 2.31 -6.00
C VAL A 19 0.42 1.96 -6.55
N ILE A 20 1.50 2.39 -5.89
CA ILE A 20 2.86 2.03 -6.32
C ILE A 20 3.05 0.52 -6.31
N CYS A 21 2.54 -0.17 -5.29
CA CYS A 21 2.63 -1.63 -5.18
C CYS A 21 1.86 -2.33 -6.31
N PHE A 22 0.67 -1.86 -6.66
CA PHE A 22 -0.11 -2.40 -7.79
C PHE A 22 0.54 -2.14 -9.14
N VAL A 23 1.10 -0.95 -9.35
CA VAL A 23 1.82 -0.63 -10.59
C VAL A 23 3.06 -1.52 -10.72
N MET A 24 3.83 -1.66 -9.63
CA MET A 24 5.04 -2.49 -9.63
C MET A 24 4.71 -3.98 -9.80
N ALA A 25 3.62 -4.47 -9.18
CA ALA A 25 3.10 -5.81 -9.40
C ALA A 25 2.80 -6.03 -10.90
N ASN A 26 2.08 -5.09 -11.54
CA ASN A 26 1.75 -5.18 -12.96
C ASN A 26 2.98 -5.17 -13.88
N VAL A 27 4.03 -4.40 -13.54
CA VAL A 27 5.29 -4.39 -14.30
C VAL A 27 6.05 -5.73 -14.14
N LEU A 28 5.94 -6.37 -12.98
CA LEU A 28 6.64 -7.63 -12.67
C LEU A 28 5.82 -8.88 -13.04
N LYS A 29 4.56 -8.72 -13.48
CA LYS A 29 3.66 -9.84 -13.82
C LYS A 29 4.24 -10.77 -14.87
N ASP A 30 4.93 -10.18 -15.86
CA ASP A 30 5.44 -10.91 -17.03
C ASP A 30 6.75 -11.65 -16.71
N LYS A 31 7.40 -11.30 -15.59
CA LYS A 31 8.67 -11.89 -15.15
C LYS A 31 8.46 -13.03 -14.16
N SER A 32 7.51 -12.88 -13.24
CA SER A 32 7.29 -13.86 -12.17
C SER A 32 5.88 -13.78 -11.59
N LEU A 33 5.03 -14.72 -12.03
CA LEU A 33 3.69 -14.96 -11.47
C LEU A 33 3.64 -15.02 -9.93
N PRO A 34 4.55 -15.72 -9.20
CA PRO A 34 4.49 -15.74 -7.74
C PRO A 34 4.79 -14.37 -7.12
N PHE A 35 5.71 -13.62 -7.70
CA PHE A 35 6.06 -12.27 -7.20
C PHE A 35 4.91 -11.29 -7.44
N TYR A 36 4.25 -11.40 -8.59
CA TYR A 36 3.02 -10.67 -8.90
C TYR A 36 1.94 -10.89 -7.85
N TYR A 37 1.61 -12.13 -7.50
CA TYR A 37 0.58 -12.42 -6.52
C TYR A 37 0.92 -11.86 -5.13
N ILE A 38 2.16 -12.00 -4.68
CA ILE A 38 2.61 -11.45 -3.39
C ILE A 38 2.42 -9.93 -3.38
N MET A 39 2.91 -9.26 -4.41
CA MET A 39 2.91 -7.79 -4.50
C MET A 39 1.49 -7.23 -4.65
N LEU A 40 0.61 -7.97 -5.33
CA LEU A 40 -0.81 -7.63 -5.47
C LEU A 40 -1.55 -7.78 -4.13
N ILE A 41 -1.35 -8.88 -3.41
CA ILE A 41 -1.93 -9.07 -2.07
C ILE A 41 -1.44 -7.98 -1.10
N LEU A 42 -0.15 -7.66 -1.16
CA LEU A 42 0.48 -6.65 -0.29
C LEU A 42 -0.06 -5.24 -0.57
N GLY A 43 -0.26 -4.90 -1.85
CA GLY A 43 -0.96 -3.67 -2.26
C GLY A 43 -2.41 -3.62 -1.78
N LEU A 44 -3.11 -4.75 -1.84
CA LEU A 44 -4.50 -4.86 -1.38
C LEU A 44 -4.61 -4.63 0.13
N VAL A 45 -3.73 -5.26 0.93
CA VAL A 45 -3.67 -5.07 2.38
C VAL A 45 -3.40 -3.60 2.73
N PHE A 46 -2.44 -2.96 2.06
CA PHE A 46 -2.17 -1.54 2.28
C PHE A 46 -3.35 -0.63 1.91
N PHE A 47 -4.06 -0.96 0.84
CA PHE A 47 -5.26 -0.23 0.41
C PHE A 47 -6.37 -0.31 1.47
N PHE A 48 -6.69 -1.52 1.94
CA PHE A 48 -7.68 -1.72 2.99
C PHE A 48 -7.26 -1.10 4.32
N MET A 49 -5.98 -1.18 4.68
CA MET A 49 -5.45 -0.55 5.90
C MET A 49 -5.58 0.97 5.83
N GLY A 50 -5.31 1.59 4.68
CA GLY A 50 -5.55 3.01 4.43
C GLY A 50 -7.02 3.40 4.53
N MET A 51 -7.92 2.58 3.97
CA MET A 51 -9.37 2.73 4.10
C MET A 51 -9.85 2.69 5.55
N LEU A 52 -9.45 1.66 6.30
CA LEU A 52 -9.82 1.50 7.71
C LEU A 52 -9.32 2.66 8.57
N LYS A 53 -8.11 3.18 8.29
CA LYS A 53 -7.56 4.36 8.97
C LYS A 53 -8.38 5.62 8.68
N ARG A 54 -8.90 5.77 7.47
CA ARG A 54 -9.82 6.88 7.11
C ARG A 54 -11.16 6.73 7.82
N LEU A 55 -11.69 5.49 7.91
CA LEU A 55 -13.00 5.22 8.50
C LEU A 55 -13.00 5.39 10.04
N ARG A 56 -11.93 4.99 10.74
CA ARG A 56 -11.79 5.18 12.20
C ARG A 56 -11.55 6.64 12.64
N ARG A 57 -11.22 7.54 11.71
CA ARG A 57 -10.93 8.96 11.99
C ARG A 57 -12.12 9.90 11.70
N LYS A 58 -13.26 9.33 11.32
CA LYS A 58 -14.53 10.03 11.13
C LYS A 58 -15.50 9.61 12.23
#